data_AF-A0A954UJF5-F1
#
_entry.id   AF-A0A954UJF5-F1
#
_cell.length_a   1.000
_cell.length_b   1.000
_cell.length_c   1.000
_cell.angle_alpha   90.00
_cell.angle_beta   90.00
_cell.angle_gamma   90.00
#
_symmetry.space_group_name_H-M   'P 1'
#
loop_
_entity.id
_entity.type
_entity.pdbx_description
1 polymer ?
#
loop_
_entity_poly.entity_id
_entity_poly.type
_entity_poly.pdbx_seq_one_letter_code
_entity_poly.pdbx_strand_id
1 'polypeptide(L)'
;MEIVLGIDNIVFIAIITGKLPRELQPRARKLGLLLALGTRIALLCTLSWIMGLTKPIFEFSQLGITGLEQEANEFSTRDLILLAGGLFLIAKSVLEIHDKVHGETEEHGKQAGISFVGVLFQIAVLDVVFSLDSVITAVGMSEDLWVMVTAVVLAVGVMLTFAEPISAFVENHPTLKVLALSFLILIGFMLTADSLGKPIPKGYIYFAMAFALGVESINLRVRPVHRASQGSPAMEARPVHWASQGSPAMEARADQHDAES
;
A
#
# COMPACT_ATOMS: atom_id res chain seq x y z
N MET A 1 0.78 14.92 -15.63
CA MET A 1 1.22 13.52 -15.41
C MET A 1 1.74 13.33 -14.00
N GLU A 2 2.78 14.05 -13.56
CA GLU A 2 3.34 13.90 -12.19
C GLU A 2 2.33 13.99 -11.04
N ILE A 3 1.35 14.91 -11.10
CA ILE A 3 0.31 15.00 -10.06
C ILE A 3 -0.60 13.77 -10.06
N VAL A 4 -1.04 13.31 -11.24
CA VAL A 4 -1.93 12.14 -11.37
C VAL A 4 -1.23 10.88 -10.85
N LEU A 5 0.06 10.72 -11.17
CA LEU A 5 0.89 9.60 -10.69
C LEU A 5 1.31 9.76 -9.22
N GLY A 6 1.31 10.98 -8.69
CA GLY A 6 1.63 11.29 -7.29
C GLY A 6 0.50 10.96 -6.32
N ILE A 7 -0.76 10.84 -6.79
CA ILE A 7 -1.91 10.47 -5.95
C ILE A 7 -1.72 9.09 -5.32
N ASP A 8 -1.23 8.11 -6.08
CA ASP A 8 -0.99 6.75 -5.58
C ASP A 8 0.13 6.74 -4.54
N ASN A 9 1.17 7.57 -4.73
CA ASN A 9 2.29 7.72 -3.81
C ASN A 9 1.84 8.31 -2.45
N ILE A 10 0.98 9.34 -2.45
CA ILE A 10 0.51 9.94 -1.20
C ILE A 10 -0.45 9.03 -0.43
N VAL A 11 -1.32 8.29 -1.13
CA VAL A 11 -2.20 7.29 -0.52
C VAL A 11 -1.36 6.18 0.10
N PHE A 12 -0.29 5.77 -0.58
CA PHE A 12 0.62 4.77 -0.07
C PHE A 12 1.37 5.22 1.19
N ILE A 13 1.92 6.43 1.18
CA ILE A 13 2.53 7.06 2.36
C ILE A 13 1.52 7.12 3.52
N ALA A 14 0.25 7.47 3.25
CA ALA A 14 -0.79 7.47 4.26
C ALA A 14 -1.02 6.07 4.88
N ILE A 15 -1.00 5.00 4.08
CA ILE A 15 -1.20 3.63 4.56
C ILE A 15 -0.04 3.17 5.45
N ILE A 16 1.21 3.38 5.06
CA ILE A 16 2.35 2.97 5.89
C ILE A 16 2.40 3.80 7.18
N THR A 17 2.29 5.12 7.05
CA THR A 17 2.40 6.01 8.22
C THR A 17 1.25 5.82 9.20
N GLY A 18 0.07 5.36 8.74
CA GLY A 18 -1.05 4.98 9.59
C GLY A 18 -0.73 3.89 10.61
N LYS A 19 0.37 3.13 10.43
CA LYS A 19 0.84 2.12 11.39
C LYS A 19 1.67 2.68 12.54
N LEU A 20 2.12 3.92 12.45
CA LEU A 20 2.85 4.59 13.54
C LEU A 20 1.86 5.10 14.60
N PRO A 21 2.32 5.33 15.84
CA PRO A 21 1.54 6.05 16.84
C PRO A 21 1.00 7.36 16.27
N ARG A 22 -0.26 7.71 16.56
CA ARG A 22 -0.98 8.86 15.98
C ARG A 22 -0.21 10.18 16.04
N GLU A 23 0.59 10.35 17.09
CA GLU A 23 1.45 11.52 17.32
C GLU A 23 2.59 11.67 16.30
N LEU A 24 3.09 10.54 15.77
CA LEU A 24 4.22 10.50 14.84
C LEU A 24 3.80 10.54 13.37
N GLN A 25 2.55 10.16 13.06
CA GLN A 25 2.08 10.02 11.67
C GLN A 25 2.20 11.33 10.86
N PRO A 26 1.79 12.51 11.36
CA PRO A 26 1.90 13.75 10.59
C PRO A 26 3.35 14.10 10.24
N ARG A 27 4.26 13.88 11.19
CA ARG A 27 5.71 14.08 10.99
C ARG A 27 6.27 13.07 9.99
N ALA A 28 5.90 11.80 10.12
CA ALA A 28 6.32 10.75 9.20
C ALA A 28 5.85 11.01 7.76
N ARG A 29 4.62 11.52 7.57
CA ARG A 29 4.11 11.90 6.25
C ARG A 29 4.91 13.03 5.62
N LYS A 30 5.15 14.11 6.38
CA LYS A 30 5.91 15.29 5.89
C LYS A 30 7.36 14.92 5.58
N LEU A 31 8.04 14.23 6.50
CA LEU A 31 9.41 13.78 6.29
C LEU A 31 9.51 12.74 5.17
N GLY A 32 8.57 11.81 5.09
CA GLY A 32 8.48 10.83 4.00
C GLY A 32 8.31 11.50 2.64
N LEU A 33 7.44 12.50 2.52
CA LEU A 33 7.24 13.26 1.28
C LEU A 33 8.48 14.09 0.90
N LEU A 34 9.15 14.71 1.87
CA LEU A 34 10.40 15.44 1.62
C LEU A 34 11.54 14.50 1.21
N LEU A 35 11.62 13.33 1.85
CA LEU A 35 12.59 12.29 1.50
C LEU A 35 12.32 11.78 0.08
N ALA A 36 11.07 11.49 -0.26
CA ALA A 36 10.61 11.09 -1.59
C ALA A 36 10.94 12.13 -2.66
N LEU A 37 10.77 13.42 -2.36
CA LEU A 37 11.19 14.50 -3.26
C LEU A 37 12.70 14.46 -3.51
N GLY A 38 13.49 14.31 -2.45
CA GLY A 38 14.95 14.20 -2.55
C GLY A 38 15.38 13.01 -3.41
N THR A 39 14.81 11.82 -3.16
CA THR A 39 15.10 10.61 -3.94
C THR A 39 14.68 10.76 -5.40
N ARG A 40 13.52 11.37 -5.67
CA ARG A 40 13.07 11.66 -7.05
C ARG A 40 14.02 12.59 -7.79
N ILE A 41 14.42 13.70 -7.18
CA ILE A 41 15.35 14.63 -7.81
C ILE A 41 16.70 13.94 -8.05
N ALA A 42 17.21 13.18 -7.07
CA ALA A 42 18.46 12.44 -7.23
C ALA A 42 18.38 11.41 -8.37
N LEU A 43 17.28 10.66 -8.45
CA LEU A 43 17.03 9.69 -9.52
C LEU A 43 16.99 10.38 -10.89
N LEU A 44 16.25 11.49 -10.99
CA LEU A 44 16.08 12.28 -12.21
C LEU A 44 17.42 12.86 -12.68
N CYS A 45 18.22 13.45 -11.79
CA CYS A 45 19.56 13.93 -12.09
C CYS A 45 20.48 12.79 -12.55
N THR A 46 20.43 11.64 -11.88
CA THR A 46 21.25 10.47 -12.22
C THR A 46 20.89 9.95 -13.62
N LEU A 47 19.61 9.76 -13.90
CA LEU A 47 19.13 9.28 -15.19
C LEU A 47 19.39 10.29 -16.31
N SER A 48 19.14 11.58 -16.07
CA SER A 48 19.42 12.63 -17.05
C SER A 48 20.92 12.74 -17.35
N TRP A 49 21.78 12.56 -16.35
CA TRP A 49 23.23 12.53 -16.55
C TRP A 49 23.66 11.31 -17.37
N ILE A 50 23.14 10.12 -17.05
CA ILE A 50 23.38 8.87 -17.82
C ILE A 50 22.93 9.05 -19.28
N MET A 51 21.76 9.63 -19.52
CA MET A 51 21.25 9.86 -20.88
C MET A 51 21.96 11.01 -21.61
N GLY A 52 22.47 12.00 -20.89
CA GLY A 52 23.34 13.03 -21.47
C GLY A 52 24.65 12.45 -22.01
N LEU A 53 25.15 11.37 -21.41
CA LEU A 53 26.34 10.63 -21.86
C LEU A 53 26.07 9.76 -23.11
N THR A 54 24.81 9.40 -23.39
CA THR A 54 24.41 8.71 -24.63
C THR A 54 24.05 9.65 -25.79
N LYS A 55 24.24 10.98 -25.65
CA LYS A 55 24.29 11.86 -26.83
C LYS A 55 25.46 11.39 -27.71
N PRO A 56 25.23 11.01 -28.98
CA PRO A 56 26.24 10.34 -29.78
C PRO A 56 27.40 11.29 -30.00
N ILE A 57 28.54 11.01 -29.37
CA ILE A 57 29.78 11.77 -29.57
C ILE A 57 30.34 11.49 -30.99
N PHE A 58 29.85 10.42 -31.64
CA PHE A 58 30.14 10.05 -33.02
C PHE A 58 28.87 9.56 -33.72
N GLU A 59 28.47 10.26 -34.79
CA GLU A 59 27.54 9.73 -35.78
C GLU A 59 28.23 8.65 -36.61
N PHE A 60 28.11 7.38 -36.22
CA PHE A 60 28.59 6.24 -37.02
C PHE A 60 27.86 6.08 -38.37
N SER A 61 26.86 6.91 -38.67
CA SER A 61 26.23 7.02 -40.00
C SER A 61 27.21 7.45 -41.09
N GLN A 62 28.34 8.07 -40.73
CA GLN A 62 29.39 8.49 -41.68
C GLN A 62 30.35 7.35 -42.07
N LEU A 63 30.30 6.19 -41.40
CA LEU A 63 31.23 5.08 -41.63
C LEU A 63 30.63 3.89 -42.41
N GLY A 64 29.37 3.98 -42.85
CA GLY A 64 28.75 2.94 -43.71
C GLY A 64 28.64 1.54 -43.08
N ILE A 65 28.72 1.43 -41.75
CA ILE A 65 28.54 0.16 -41.04
C ILE A 65 27.05 0.01 -40.71
N THR A 66 26.27 -0.45 -41.67
CA THR A 66 24.96 -1.06 -41.41
C THR A 66 25.21 -2.45 -40.82
N GLY A 67 25.03 -2.62 -39.51
CA GLY A 67 25.19 -3.96 -38.93
C GLY A 67 25.36 -4.11 -37.43
N LEU A 68 25.15 -3.06 -36.61
CA LEU A 68 25.01 -3.23 -35.17
C LEU A 68 23.63 -2.75 -34.69
N GLU A 69 22.58 -3.16 -35.40
CA GLU A 69 21.32 -3.47 -34.73
C GLU A 69 21.49 -4.84 -34.07
N GLN A 70 22.30 -4.89 -33.01
CA GLN A 70 22.25 -6.01 -32.09
C GLN A 70 21.27 -5.62 -31.00
N GLU A 71 20.01 -5.76 -31.37
CA GLU A 71 18.91 -6.30 -30.56
C GLU A 71 19.43 -7.53 -29.77
N ALA A 72 20.23 -7.27 -28.74
CA ALA A 72 20.67 -8.26 -27.79
C ALA A 72 19.79 -8.11 -26.55
N ASN A 73 19.13 -9.20 -26.25
CA ASN A 73 18.54 -9.63 -24.99
C ASN A 73 19.44 -9.30 -23.77
N GLU A 74 19.63 -8.03 -23.46
CA GLU A 74 20.39 -7.56 -22.31
C GLU A 74 19.39 -7.27 -21.20
N PHE A 75 19.22 -8.25 -20.31
CA PHE A 75 18.55 -8.03 -19.03
C PHE A 75 19.29 -6.90 -18.30
N SER A 76 18.75 -5.69 -18.39
CA SER A 76 19.42 -4.48 -17.96
C SER A 76 19.35 -4.37 -16.43
N THR A 77 20.25 -3.58 -15.84
CA THR A 77 20.13 -3.20 -14.42
C THR A 77 18.77 -2.56 -14.14
N ARG A 78 18.18 -1.86 -15.12
CA ARG A 78 16.79 -1.40 -15.06
C ARG A 78 15.84 -2.56 -14.84
N ASP A 79 15.88 -3.59 -15.69
CA ASP A 79 14.94 -4.71 -15.64
C ASP A 79 15.06 -5.50 -14.34
N LEU A 80 16.28 -5.64 -13.81
CA LEU A 80 16.49 -6.24 -12.49
C LEU A 80 15.80 -5.44 -11.38
N ILE A 81 15.94 -4.12 -11.38
CA ILE A 81 15.31 -3.25 -10.37
C ILE A 81 13.79 -3.26 -10.53
N LEU A 82 13.26 -3.20 -11.76
CA LEU A 82 11.83 -3.28 -12.04
C LEU A 82 11.24 -4.63 -11.63
N LEU A 83 11.94 -5.73 -11.91
CA LEU A 83 11.52 -7.08 -11.53
C LEU A 83 11.50 -7.22 -10.00
N ALA A 84 12.59 -6.85 -9.34
CA ALA A 84 12.70 -6.91 -7.87
C ALA A 84 11.66 -6.00 -7.19
N GLY A 85 11.49 -4.77 -7.68
CA GLY A 85 10.50 -3.83 -7.18
C GLY A 85 9.06 -4.32 -7.40
N GLY A 86 8.77 -4.88 -8.59
CA GLY A 86 7.46 -5.43 -8.93
C GLY A 86 7.08 -6.62 -8.04
N LEU A 87 7.99 -7.58 -7.89
CA LEU A 87 7.79 -8.73 -7.00
C LEU A 87 7.66 -8.31 -5.54
N PHE A 88 8.48 -7.34 -5.09
CA PHE A 88 8.38 -6.77 -3.75
C PHE A 88 7.02 -6.13 -3.50
N LEU A 89 6.53 -5.32 -4.45
CA LEU A 89 5.21 -4.69 -4.37
C LEU A 89 4.09 -5.72 -4.26
N ILE A 90 4.09 -6.75 -5.12
CA ILE A 90 3.09 -7.81 -5.09
C ILE A 90 3.12 -8.53 -3.74
N ALA A 91 4.29 -9.03 -3.32
CA ALA A 91 4.42 -9.77 -2.08
C ALA A 91 4.00 -8.95 -0.85
N LYS A 92 4.47 -7.70 -0.75
CA LYS A 92 4.12 -6.80 0.35
C LYS A 92 2.64 -6.48 0.39
N SER A 93 2.04 -6.22 -0.76
CA SER A 93 0.62 -5.82 -0.83
C SER A 93 -0.30 -7.00 -0.55
N VAL A 94 0.03 -8.20 -1.02
CA VAL A 94 -0.70 -9.44 -0.70
C VAL A 94 -0.63 -9.73 0.80
N LEU A 95 0.55 -9.64 1.42
CA LEU A 95 0.70 -9.81 2.87
C LEU A 95 -0.12 -8.76 3.63
N GLU A 96 -0.09 -7.50 3.20
CA GLU A 96 -0.86 -6.43 3.84
C GLU A 96 -2.38 -6.66 3.73
N ILE A 97 -2.86 -7.12 2.57
CA ILE A 97 -4.27 -7.48 2.37
C ILE A 97 -4.63 -8.69 3.24
N HIS A 98 -3.77 -9.70 3.31
CA HIS A 98 -3.98 -10.88 4.14
C HIS A 98 -4.13 -10.50 5.62
N ASP A 99 -3.24 -9.66 6.15
CA ASP A 99 -3.29 -9.15 7.51
C ASP A 99 -4.56 -8.32 7.76
N LYS A 100 -4.97 -7.51 6.78
CA LYS A 100 -6.22 -6.73 6.85
C LYS A 100 -7.49 -7.59 6.87
N VAL A 101 -7.48 -8.73 6.19
CA VAL A 101 -8.64 -9.62 6.07
C VAL A 101 -8.74 -10.58 7.26
N HIS A 102 -7.62 -11.01 7.83
CA HIS A 102 -7.59 -11.99 8.94
C HIS A 102 -7.35 -11.36 10.32
N GLY A 103 -6.88 -10.10 10.37
CA GLY A 103 -6.41 -9.42 11.58
C GLY A 103 -7.46 -8.92 12.57
N GLU A 104 -8.73 -9.35 12.48
CA GLU A 104 -9.70 -9.15 13.58
C GLU A 104 -9.65 -10.29 14.63
N THR A 105 -8.80 -11.31 14.46
CA THR A 105 -8.81 -12.53 15.32
C THR A 105 -7.57 -12.78 16.18
N GLU A 106 -6.59 -11.87 16.24
CA GLU A 106 -5.44 -12.05 17.15
C GLU A 106 -5.43 -10.98 18.25
N GLU A 107 -5.76 -11.46 19.46
CA GLU A 107 -5.68 -10.75 20.73
C GLU A 107 -4.28 -10.15 21.00
N HIS A 108 -4.28 -9.17 21.91
CA HIS A 108 -3.17 -8.43 22.52
C HIS A 108 -1.84 -9.20 22.78
N GLY A 109 -1.08 -9.51 21.73
CA GLY A 109 0.35 -9.79 21.79
C GLY A 109 1.13 -8.54 21.42
N LYS A 110 2.01 -8.05 22.31
CA LYS A 110 2.90 -6.87 22.14
C LYS A 110 3.24 -6.61 20.66
N GLN A 111 2.58 -5.62 20.05
CA GLN A 111 3.02 -5.09 18.76
C GLN A 111 4.46 -4.63 18.94
N ALA A 112 5.41 -5.34 18.34
CA ALA A 112 6.76 -4.83 18.16
C ALA A 112 6.60 -3.47 17.49
N GLY A 113 6.87 -2.39 18.24
CA GLY A 113 6.59 -1.04 17.80
C GLY A 113 7.23 -0.80 16.45
N ILE A 114 6.42 -0.52 15.43
CA ILE A 114 6.91 -0.26 14.08
C ILE A 114 7.90 0.92 14.18
N SER A 115 9.14 0.69 13.75
CA SER A 115 10.20 1.68 13.83
C SER A 115 9.88 2.87 12.92
N PHE A 116 9.92 4.08 13.48
CA PHE A 116 9.77 5.33 12.72
C PHE A 116 10.75 5.40 11.54
N VAL A 117 12.02 5.02 11.78
CA VAL A 117 13.06 4.97 10.73
C VAL A 117 12.75 3.88 9.70
N GLY A 118 12.23 2.74 10.15
CA GLY A 118 11.81 1.65 9.25
C GLY A 118 10.70 2.09 8.29
N VAL A 119 9.74 2.88 8.77
CA VAL A 119 8.68 3.45 7.93
C VAL A 119 9.23 4.43 6.92
N LEU A 120 10.13 5.34 7.31
CA LEU A 120 10.76 6.27 6.37
C LEU A 120 11.58 5.54 5.30
N PHE A 121 12.32 4.51 5.69
CA PHE A 121 13.06 3.67 4.75
C PHE A 121 12.12 2.96 3.77
N GLN A 122 11.03 2.39 4.27
CA GLN A 122 10.02 1.73 3.43
C GLN A 122 9.39 2.72 2.43
N ILE A 123 9.07 3.94 2.86
CA ILE A 123 8.58 5.00 1.98
C ILE A 123 9.61 5.31 0.89
N ALA A 124 10.88 5.48 1.24
CA ALA A 124 11.94 5.80 0.26
C ALA A 124 12.11 4.70 -0.79
N VAL A 125 12.17 3.43 -0.37
CA VAL A 125 12.29 2.29 -1.29
C VAL A 125 11.10 2.24 -2.25
N LEU A 126 9.90 2.44 -1.74
CA LEU A 126 8.68 2.35 -2.54
C LEU A 126 8.53 3.54 -3.48
N ASP A 127 8.90 4.75 -3.04
CA ASP A 127 8.98 5.92 -3.90
C ASP A 127 10.01 5.71 -5.03
N VAL A 128 11.17 5.10 -4.76
CA VAL A 128 12.14 4.77 -5.83
C VAL A 128 11.52 3.85 -6.88
N VAL A 129 10.82 2.78 -6.46
CA VAL A 129 10.16 1.85 -7.39
C VAL A 129 9.08 2.54 -8.21
N PHE A 130 8.24 3.39 -7.60
CA PHE A 130 7.20 4.15 -8.32
C PHE A 130 7.76 5.28 -9.18
N SER A 131 8.85 5.91 -8.74
CA SER A 131 9.47 7.03 -9.44
C SER A 131 10.27 6.58 -10.66
N LEU A 132 10.80 5.35 -10.68
CA LEU A 132 11.51 4.83 -11.85
C LEU A 132 10.63 4.86 -13.11
N ASP A 133 9.39 4.38 -13.05
CA ASP A 133 8.51 4.35 -14.23
C ASP A 133 8.11 5.77 -14.69
N SER A 134 7.75 6.64 -13.74
CA SER A 134 7.34 8.02 -14.03
C SER A 134 8.49 8.87 -14.54
N VAL A 135 9.68 8.76 -13.95
CA VAL A 135 10.88 9.50 -14.36
C VAL A 135 11.42 8.99 -15.69
N ILE A 136 11.48 7.68 -15.93
CA ILE A 136 11.89 7.15 -17.25
C ILE A 136 10.96 7.68 -18.35
N THR A 137 9.65 7.69 -18.09
CA THR A 137 8.69 8.26 -19.04
C THR A 137 8.92 9.77 -19.22
N ALA A 138 9.12 10.51 -18.13
CA ALA A 138 9.34 11.96 -18.17
C ALA A 138 10.59 12.34 -18.96
N VAL A 139 11.71 11.65 -18.74
CA VAL A 139 12.95 11.92 -19.48
C VAL A 139 12.84 11.47 -20.94
N GLY A 140 12.04 10.45 -21.25
CA GLY A 140 11.71 10.09 -22.63
C GLY A 140 10.84 11.11 -23.36
N MET A 141 10.21 12.06 -22.65
CA MET A 141 9.31 13.08 -23.22
C MET A 141 9.89 14.50 -23.22
N SER A 142 10.93 14.80 -22.43
CA SER A 142 11.45 16.15 -22.23
C SER A 142 12.96 16.15 -22.05
N GLU A 143 13.66 16.98 -22.83
CA GLU A 143 15.12 17.14 -22.72
C GLU A 143 15.53 18.10 -21.58
N ASP A 144 14.61 18.98 -21.14
CA ASP A 144 14.93 20.02 -20.17
C ASP A 144 14.81 19.54 -18.72
N LEU A 145 15.97 19.26 -18.10
CA LEU A 145 16.08 18.88 -16.69
C LEU A 145 15.33 19.83 -15.74
N TRP A 146 15.45 21.14 -15.98
CA TRP A 146 14.83 22.16 -15.16
C TRP A 146 13.30 22.12 -15.19
N VAL A 147 12.70 21.79 -16.34
CA VAL A 147 11.25 21.65 -16.48
C VAL A 147 10.77 20.44 -15.67
N MET A 148 11.47 19.31 -15.78
CA MET A 148 11.12 18.10 -15.04
C MET A 148 11.27 18.27 -13.53
N VAL A 149 12.37 18.85 -13.05
CA VAL A 149 12.57 19.13 -11.61
C VAL A 149 11.51 20.09 -11.09
N THR A 150 11.19 21.15 -11.83
CA THR A 150 10.14 22.10 -11.44
C THR A 150 8.78 21.41 -11.35
N ALA A 151 8.45 20.54 -12.29
CA ALA A 151 7.19 19.77 -12.27
C ALA A 151 7.11 18.87 -11.03
N VAL A 152 8.19 18.17 -10.67
CA VAL A 152 8.24 17.32 -9.47
C VAL A 152 8.11 18.14 -8.19
N VAL A 153 8.82 19.27 -8.09
CA VAL A 153 8.75 20.16 -6.92
C VAL A 153 7.34 20.72 -6.74
N LEU A 154 6.71 21.20 -7.82
CA LEU A 154 5.33 21.69 -7.77
C LEU A 154 4.34 20.59 -7.40
N ALA A 155 4.49 19.39 -7.96
CA ALA A 155 3.65 18.24 -7.63
C ALA A 155 3.76 17.86 -6.15
N VAL A 156 4.98 17.80 -5.60
CA VAL A 156 5.19 17.53 -4.17
C VAL A 156 4.67 18.67 -3.29
N GLY A 157 4.80 19.92 -3.73
CA GLY A 157 4.19 21.07 -3.06
C GLY A 157 2.68 20.89 -2.88
N VAL A 158 1.99 20.49 -3.96
CA VAL A 158 0.55 20.15 -3.90
C VAL A 158 0.32 18.96 -2.96
N MET A 159 1.09 17.87 -3.10
CA MET A 159 0.93 16.70 -2.22
C MET A 159 1.10 17.05 -0.73
N LEU A 160 2.06 17.89 -0.36
CA LEU A 160 2.25 18.34 1.03
C LEU A 160 1.03 19.06 1.58
N THR A 161 0.35 19.88 0.76
CA THR A 161 -0.88 20.58 1.17
C THR A 161 -2.05 19.62 1.38
N PHE A 162 -2.13 18.54 0.60
CA PHE A 162 -3.22 17.55 0.67
C PHE A 162 -2.91 16.30 1.50
N ALA A 163 -1.67 16.14 2.01
CA ALA A 163 -1.21 14.94 2.71
C ALA A 163 -2.04 14.60 3.95
N GLU A 164 -2.36 15.61 4.77
CA GLU A 164 -3.19 15.41 5.97
C GLU A 164 -4.64 15.05 5.62
N PRO A 165 -5.37 15.82 4.77
CA PRO A 165 -6.72 15.48 4.33
C PRO A 165 -6.83 14.11 3.66
N ILE A 166 -5.95 13.80 2.71
CA ILE A 166 -5.95 12.52 2.00
C ILE A 166 -5.70 11.38 2.98
N SER A 167 -4.74 11.55 3.89
CA SER A 167 -4.44 10.50 4.86
C SER A 167 -5.57 10.27 5.84
N ALA A 168 -6.23 11.33 6.34
CA ALA A 168 -7.41 11.18 7.19
C ALA A 168 -8.56 10.48 6.44
N PHE A 169 -8.75 10.82 5.16
CA PHE A 169 -9.76 10.19 4.31
C PHE A 169 -9.49 8.69 4.10
N VAL A 170 -8.26 8.31 3.80
CA VAL A 170 -7.83 6.90 3.66
C VAL A 170 -7.94 6.16 4.99
N GLU A 171 -7.62 6.80 6.12
CA GLU A 171 -7.72 6.20 7.46
C GLU A 171 -9.17 5.83 7.81
N ASN A 172 -10.11 6.72 7.48
CA ASN A 172 -11.53 6.56 7.79
C ASN A 172 -12.27 5.59 6.84
N HIS A 173 -11.66 5.18 5.73
CA HIS A 173 -12.29 4.32 4.72
C HIS A 173 -11.44 3.07 4.45
N PRO A 174 -11.70 1.96 5.17
CA PRO A 174 -10.95 0.72 5.01
C PRO A 174 -10.94 0.15 3.59
N THR A 175 -12.04 0.33 2.86
CA THR A 175 -12.19 -0.09 1.45
C THR A 175 -11.20 0.66 0.54
N LEU A 176 -10.92 1.94 0.79
CA LEU A 176 -9.90 2.70 0.06
C LEU A 176 -8.49 2.19 0.36
N LYS A 177 -8.20 1.72 1.58
CA LYS A 177 -6.91 1.08 1.89
C LYS A 177 -6.72 -0.18 1.07
N VAL A 178 -7.73 -1.06 1.02
CA VAL A 178 -7.68 -2.30 0.22
C VAL A 178 -7.57 -1.98 -1.28
N LEU A 179 -8.29 -0.97 -1.75
CA LEU A 179 -8.23 -0.50 -3.13
C LEU A 179 -6.81 -0.04 -3.49
N ALA A 180 -6.19 0.79 -2.65
CA ALA A 180 -4.82 1.25 -2.86
C ALA A 180 -3.80 0.09 -2.86
N LEU A 181 -3.91 -0.87 -1.93
CA LEU A 181 -3.07 -2.06 -1.92
C LEU A 181 -3.26 -2.91 -3.19
N SER A 182 -4.47 -2.95 -3.72
CA SER A 182 -4.77 -3.62 -4.99
C SER A 182 -4.12 -2.89 -6.18
N PHE A 183 -4.05 -1.56 -6.15
CA PHE A 183 -3.29 -0.79 -7.14
C PHE A 183 -1.79 -1.07 -7.05
N LEU A 184 -1.23 -1.24 -5.84
CA LEU A 184 0.17 -1.65 -5.69
C LEU A 184 0.44 -3.03 -6.31
N ILE A 185 -0.50 -3.98 -6.19
CA ILE A 185 -0.39 -5.29 -6.86
C ILE A 185 -0.42 -5.11 -8.37
N LEU A 186 -1.35 -4.29 -8.88
CA LEU A 186 -1.49 -4.04 -10.32
C LEU A 186 -0.24 -3.37 -10.90
N ILE A 187 0.33 -2.38 -10.20
CA ILE A 187 1.57 -1.74 -10.59
C ILE A 187 2.73 -2.72 -10.47
N GLY A 188 2.81 -3.49 -9.38
CA GLY A 188 3.83 -4.51 -9.22
C GLY A 188 3.82 -5.53 -10.37
N PHE A 189 2.63 -5.96 -10.78
CA PHE A 189 2.44 -6.81 -11.96
C PHE A 189 2.89 -6.11 -13.25
N MET A 190 2.55 -4.84 -13.44
CA MET A 190 2.99 -4.04 -14.58
C MET A 190 4.53 -3.98 -14.65
N LEU A 191 5.21 -3.69 -13.54
CA LEU A 191 6.67 -3.60 -13.49
C LEU A 191 7.33 -4.96 -13.76
N THR A 192 6.79 -6.04 -13.21
CA THR A 192 7.26 -7.40 -13.52
C THR A 192 7.06 -7.71 -15.00
N ALA A 193 5.92 -7.37 -15.61
CA ALA A 193 5.70 -7.58 -17.03
C ALA A 193 6.65 -6.76 -17.91
N ASP A 194 6.86 -5.47 -17.57
CA ASP A 194 7.78 -4.58 -18.28
C ASP A 194 9.23 -5.12 -18.23
N SER A 195 9.68 -5.60 -17.06
CA SER A 195 11.01 -6.20 -16.87
C SER A 195 11.24 -7.51 -17.64
N LEU A 196 10.17 -8.19 -18.05
CA LEU A 196 10.22 -9.42 -18.85
C LEU A 196 10.07 -9.13 -20.35
N GLY A 197 10.16 -7.86 -20.76
CA GLY A 197 10.01 -7.42 -22.14
C GLY A 197 8.57 -7.49 -22.65
N LYS A 198 7.58 -7.57 -21.76
CA LYS A 198 6.14 -7.57 -22.10
C LYS A 198 5.49 -6.28 -21.58
N PRO A 199 5.75 -5.13 -22.22
CA PRO A 199 5.19 -3.86 -21.77
C PRO A 199 3.67 -3.89 -21.87
N ILE A 200 3.00 -3.62 -20.75
CA ILE A 200 1.55 -3.45 -20.71
C ILE A 200 1.24 -1.98 -20.97
N PRO A 201 0.35 -1.65 -21.92
CA PRO A 201 -0.02 -0.25 -22.16
C PRO A 201 -0.60 0.38 -20.88
N LYS A 202 0.02 1.46 -20.42
CA LYS A 202 -0.31 2.14 -19.16
C LYS A 202 -1.76 2.61 -19.10
N GLY A 203 -2.37 2.88 -20.25
CA GLY A 203 -3.79 3.24 -20.36
C GLY A 203 -4.73 2.21 -19.75
N TYR A 204 -4.41 0.91 -19.85
CA TYR A 204 -5.22 -0.14 -19.20
C TYR A 204 -5.15 -0.05 -17.68
N ILE A 205 -3.98 0.24 -17.13
CA ILE A 205 -3.77 0.41 -15.69
C ILE A 205 -4.51 1.65 -15.20
N TYR A 206 -4.33 2.78 -15.86
CA TYR A 206 -5.03 4.03 -15.50
C TYR A 206 -6.55 3.90 -15.62
N PHE A 207 -7.04 3.20 -16.64
CA PHE A 207 -8.46 2.92 -16.78
C PHE A 207 -8.97 2.03 -15.64
N ALA A 208 -8.27 0.94 -15.30
CA ALA A 208 -8.65 0.06 -14.21
C ALA A 208 -8.69 0.81 -12.87
N MET A 209 -7.70 1.67 -12.60
CA MET A 209 -7.65 2.48 -11.38
C MET A 209 -8.80 3.50 -11.34
N ALA A 210 -9.02 4.24 -12.43
CA ALA A 210 -10.12 5.21 -12.52
C ALA A 210 -11.49 4.53 -12.38
N PHE A 211 -11.69 3.38 -13.02
CA PHE A 211 -12.91 2.59 -12.91
C PHE A 211 -13.15 2.13 -11.46
N ALA A 212 -12.13 1.54 -10.82
CA ALA A 212 -12.25 1.04 -9.46
C ALA A 212 -12.47 2.17 -8.43
N LEU A 213 -11.80 3.32 -8.61
CA LEU A 213 -12.08 4.54 -7.84
C LEU A 213 -13.50 5.06 -8.09
N GLY A 214 -14.01 4.99 -9.32
CA GLY A 214 -15.37 5.37 -9.67
C GLY A 214 -16.40 4.49 -8.97
N VAL A 215 -16.22 3.17 -9.03
CA VAL A 215 -17.05 2.18 -8.32
C VAL A 215 -17.00 2.43 -6.81
N GLU A 216 -15.82 2.63 -6.25
CA GLU A 216 -15.66 2.89 -4.82
C GLU A 216 -16.29 4.24 -4.42
N SER A 217 -16.18 5.27 -5.25
CA SER A 217 -16.85 6.56 -5.03
C SER A 217 -18.37 6.41 -4.97
N ILE A 218 -18.95 5.53 -5.79
CA ILE A 218 -20.38 5.19 -5.72
C ILE A 218 -20.67 4.41 -4.44
N ASN A 219 -19.86 3.41 -4.11
CA ASN A 219 -20.00 2.58 -2.91
C ASN A 219 -20.00 3.45 -1.63
N LEU A 220 -19.10 4.42 -1.55
CA LEU A 220 -19.02 5.39 -0.45
C LEU A 220 -20.26 6.29 -0.33
N ARG A 221 -20.91 6.62 -1.45
CA ARG A 221 -22.16 7.42 -1.46
C ARG A 221 -23.41 6.60 -1.14
N VAL A 222 -23.44 5.35 -1.58
CA VAL A 222 -24.61 4.48 -1.45
C VAL A 222 -24.69 3.87 -0.06
N ARG A 223 -23.57 3.73 0.67
CA ARG A 223 -23.53 3.09 1.99
C ARG A 223 -24.46 3.81 2.98
N PRO A 224 -25.65 3.26 3.28
CA PRO A 224 -26.49 3.81 4.32
C PRO A 224 -25.81 3.48 5.65
N VAL A 225 -25.96 4.37 6.62
CA VAL A 225 -25.55 4.15 8.01
C VAL A 225 -26.27 2.90 8.56
N HIS A 226 -25.69 1.72 8.37
CA HIS A 226 -26.08 0.47 9.01
C HIS A 226 -24.88 -0.10 9.78
N ARG A 227 -24.40 0.69 10.74
CA ARG A 227 -23.56 0.22 11.86
C ARG A 227 -24.01 0.82 13.20
N ALA A 228 -25.31 1.08 13.33
CA ALA A 228 -25.97 1.37 14.60
C ALA A 228 -26.92 0.21 14.98
N SER A 229 -26.53 -1.03 14.71
CA SER A 229 -27.30 -2.22 15.14
C SER A 229 -26.48 -3.51 15.22
N GLN A 230 -25.19 -3.44 15.55
CA GLN A 230 -24.62 -4.46 16.43
C GLN A 230 -24.77 -3.93 17.85
N GLY A 231 -26.03 -3.84 18.28
CA GLY A 231 -26.34 -3.63 19.67
C GLY A 231 -25.70 -4.78 20.44
N SER A 232 -24.88 -4.45 21.43
CA SER A 232 -24.72 -5.34 22.57
C SER A 232 -26.13 -5.77 23.02
N PRO A 233 -26.44 -7.06 23.12
CA PRO A 233 -27.49 -7.48 24.03
C PRO A 233 -26.90 -7.31 25.44
N ALA A 234 -26.91 -6.07 25.93
CA ALA A 234 -26.86 -5.81 27.35
C ALA A 234 -28.29 -6.00 27.89
N MET A 235 -28.37 -6.70 29.02
CA MET A 235 -29.56 -7.17 29.76
C MET A 235 -30.22 -8.42 29.16
N GLU A 236 -30.25 -9.55 29.87
CA GLU A 236 -30.91 -9.63 31.17
C GLU A 236 -30.20 -10.56 32.16
N ALA A 237 -29.81 -10.00 33.30
CA ALA A 237 -29.30 -10.73 34.44
C ALA A 237 -30.41 -11.62 35.02
N ARG A 238 -30.25 -12.95 34.92
CA ARG A 238 -31.00 -13.88 35.79
C ARG A 238 -30.13 -14.19 37.01
N PRO A 239 -30.52 -13.80 38.24
CA PRO A 239 -29.84 -14.29 39.42
C PRO A 239 -30.10 -15.80 39.51
N VAL A 240 -29.04 -16.60 39.37
CA VAL A 240 -29.10 -18.04 39.62
C VAL A 240 -29.17 -18.20 41.15
N HIS A 241 -30.38 -18.41 41.65
CA HIS A 241 -30.62 -18.83 43.02
C HIS A 241 -30.11 -20.28 43.15
N TRP A 242 -28.82 -20.45 43.47
CA TRP A 242 -28.31 -21.74 43.90
C TRP A 242 -28.72 -21.90 45.37
N ALA A 243 -29.69 -22.78 45.62
CA ALA A 243 -30.03 -23.17 46.97
C ALA A 243 -28.84 -23.92 47.57
N SER A 244 -28.11 -23.24 48.46
CA SER A 244 -27.31 -23.89 49.49
C SER A 244 -28.26 -24.51 50.51
N GLN A 245 -28.42 -25.83 50.48
CA GLN A 245 -28.61 -26.65 51.67
C GLN A 245 -28.38 -28.12 51.28
N GLY A 246 -27.56 -28.78 52.09
CA GLY A 246 -26.76 -29.94 51.70
C GLY A 246 -27.49 -31.29 51.70
N SER A 247 -26.83 -32.25 51.05
CA SER A 247 -26.87 -33.68 51.43
C SER A 247 -26.28 -33.87 52.84
N PRO A 248 -26.47 -35.01 53.55
CA PRO A 248 -27.13 -36.28 53.17
C PRO A 248 -28.13 -36.81 54.23
N ALA A 249 -29.07 -37.68 53.85
CA ALA A 249 -29.73 -38.59 54.79
C ALA A 249 -29.87 -39.96 54.14
N MET A 250 -28.80 -40.74 54.29
CA MET A 250 -28.82 -42.19 54.15
C MET A 250 -28.87 -42.75 55.56
N GLU A 251 -30.06 -42.88 56.15
CA GLU A 251 -30.25 -43.70 57.35
C GLU A 251 -31.74 -44.03 57.54
N ALA A 252 -32.03 -45.31 57.81
CA ALA A 252 -33.27 -45.86 58.34
C ALA A 252 -34.52 -45.92 57.42
N ARG A 253 -34.54 -46.94 56.54
CA ARG A 253 -35.76 -47.71 56.24
C ARG A 253 -35.42 -49.19 56.03
N ALA A 254 -34.95 -49.81 57.11
CA ALA A 254 -35.07 -51.25 57.33
C ALA A 254 -35.84 -51.38 58.65
N ASP A 255 -37.16 -51.47 58.54
CA ASP A 255 -38.10 -52.03 59.52
C ASP A 255 -39.52 -51.71 59.06
N GLN A 256 -40.02 -52.57 58.18
CA GLN A 256 -41.46 -52.78 57.95
C GLN A 256 -41.62 -54.07 57.14
N HIS A 257 -41.25 -55.17 57.80
CA HIS A 257 -41.72 -56.49 57.44
C HIS A 257 -41.95 -57.21 58.76
N ASP A 258 -43.12 -56.93 59.36
CA ASP A 258 -43.82 -57.74 60.36
C ASP A 258 -45.00 -56.91 60.89
N ALA A 259 -46.16 -57.06 60.25
CA ALA A 259 -47.49 -57.02 60.90
C ALA A 259 -48.60 -57.10 59.84
N GLU A 260 -49.31 -58.23 59.90
CA GLU A 260 -50.75 -58.37 59.66
C GLU A 260 -51.28 -58.65 58.24
N SER A 261 -51.64 -59.95 58.11
CA SER A 261 -52.80 -60.57 57.43
C SER A 261 -52.59 -61.23 56.06
#